data_AF-A0A917MH47-F1
#
_entry.id   AF-A0A917MH47-F1
#
_cell.length_a   1.000
_cell.length_b   1.000
_cell.length_c   1.000
_cell.angle_alpha   90.00
_cell.angle_beta   90.00
_cell.angle_gamma   90.00
#
_symmetry.space_group_name_H-M   'P 1'
#
loop_
_entity.id
_entity.type
_entity.pdbx_description
1 polymer ?
#
loop_
_entity_poly.entity_id
_entity_poly.type
_entity_poly.pdbx_seq_one_letter_code
_entity_poly.pdbx_strand_id
1 'polypeptide(L)'
;MSYDQVGLEFNDLATARDEAVKGAREIIAEAAKLGQSASDCEFVFCDQAGQVVLQVPFASTLSASEDHPMRSPASPLSSSGDRSA
;
A
#
# COMPACT_ATOMS: atom_id res chain seq x y z
N MET A 1 32.86 5.19 -7.06
CA MET A 1 31.76 4.94 -6.12
C MET A 1 30.48 4.94 -6.92
N SER A 2 29.87 3.77 -7.10
CA SER A 2 28.65 3.62 -7.92
C SER A 2 27.45 3.97 -7.05
N TYR A 3 26.93 5.18 -7.18
CA TYR A 3 25.61 5.53 -6.64
C TYR A 3 24.58 4.89 -7.56
N ASP A 4 24.30 3.61 -7.33
CA ASP A 4 23.25 2.90 -8.03
C ASP A 4 21.91 3.33 -7.41
N GLN A 5 21.45 4.53 -7.79
CA GLN A 5 20.13 5.04 -7.48
C GLN A 5 19.62 5.72 -8.74
N VAL A 6 18.79 4.99 -9.51
CA VAL A 6 17.98 5.57 -10.57
C VAL A 6 16.98 6.52 -9.91
N GLY A 7 17.41 7.76 -9.66
CA GLY A 7 16.54 8.86 -9.28
C GLY A 7 15.77 9.32 -10.51
N LEU A 8 14.46 9.47 -10.38
CA LEU A 8 13.62 10.06 -11.42
C LEU A 8 13.39 11.53 -11.08
N GLU A 9 13.71 12.41 -12.02
CA GLU A 9 13.41 13.84 -11.90
C GLU A 9 11.99 14.12 -12.39
N PHE A 10 11.25 14.91 -11.60
CA PHE A 10 9.89 15.31 -11.92
C PHE A 10 9.75 16.83 -11.83
N ASN A 11 8.95 17.39 -12.74
CA ASN A 11 8.70 18.83 -12.78
C ASN A 11 7.80 19.32 -11.64
N ASP A 12 7.05 18.42 -11.02
CA ASP A 12 6.10 18.72 -9.95
C ASP A 12 5.99 17.57 -8.94
N LEU A 13 5.66 17.92 -7.69
CA LEU A 13 5.56 16.98 -6.58
C LEU A 13 4.37 16.02 -6.69
N ALA A 14 3.32 16.39 -7.41
CA ALA A 14 2.16 15.52 -7.57
C ALA A 14 2.50 14.33 -8.45
N THR A 15 3.12 14.57 -9.61
CA THR A 15 3.65 13.53 -10.51
C THR A 15 4.68 12.66 -9.80
N ALA A 16 5.60 13.28 -9.05
CA ALA A 16 6.60 12.53 -8.27
C ALA A 16 5.94 11.57 -7.27
N ARG A 17 4.90 12.05 -6.57
CA ARG A 17 4.13 11.25 -5.62
C ARG A 17 3.40 10.10 -6.30
N ASP A 18 2.74 10.34 -7.43
CA ASP A 18 1.98 9.30 -8.14
C ASP A 18 2.89 8.18 -8.65
N GLU A 19 4.06 8.51 -9.18
CA GLU A 19 5.04 7.51 -9.61
C GLU A 19 5.64 6.74 -8.43
N ALA A 20 5.92 7.42 -7.31
CA ALA A 20 6.34 6.73 -6.09
C ALA A 20 5.26 5.78 -5.56
N VAL A 21 3.98 6.17 -5.60
CA VAL A 21 2.88 5.29 -5.19
C VAL A 21 2.82 4.03 -6.07
N LYS A 22 3.02 4.16 -7.39
CA LYS A 22 3.08 3.00 -8.30
C LYS A 22 4.28 2.12 -7.98
N GLY A 23 5.47 2.71 -7.83
CA GLY A 23 6.69 1.98 -7.49
C GLY A 23 6.60 1.25 -6.14
N ALA A 24 6.03 1.87 -5.11
CA ALA A 24 5.78 1.22 -3.81
C ALA A 24 4.95 -0.04 -3.98
N ARG A 25 3.87 0.02 -4.77
CA ARG A 25 2.98 -1.13 -4.96
C ARG A 25 3.69 -2.31 -5.60
N GLU A 26 4.55 -2.06 -6.59
CA GLU A 26 5.36 -3.09 -7.22
C GLU A 26 6.35 -3.70 -6.21
N ILE A 27 7.06 -2.87 -5.45
CA ILE A 27 8.03 -3.34 -4.45
C ILE A 27 7.33 -4.14 -3.33
N ILE A 28 6.20 -3.65 -2.83
CA ILE A 28 5.40 -4.36 -1.81
C ILE A 28 4.88 -5.70 -2.37
N ALA A 29 4.43 -5.73 -3.63
CA ALA A 29 3.96 -6.96 -4.26
C ALA A 29 5.08 -8.00 -4.37
N GLU A 30 6.30 -7.60 -4.73
CA GLU A 30 7.46 -8.49 -4.77
C GLU A 30 7.88 -8.94 -3.36
N ALA A 31 7.92 -8.04 -2.38
CA ALA A 31 8.21 -8.40 -0.99
C ALA A 31 7.19 -9.41 -0.44
N ALA A 32 5.89 -9.22 -0.74
CA ALA A 32 4.83 -10.12 -0.34
C ALA A 32 4.97 -11.52 -0.96
N LYS A 33 5.37 -11.61 -2.24
CA LYS A 33 5.66 -12.91 -2.90
C LYS A 33 6.80 -13.67 -2.20
N LEU A 34 7.75 -12.94 -1.62
CA LEU A 34 8.89 -13.50 -0.88
C LEU A 34 8.59 -13.74 0.61
N GLY A 35 7.38 -13.42 1.09
CA GLY A 35 7.02 -13.50 2.51
C GLY A 35 7.76 -12.46 3.38
N GLN A 36 8.27 -11.39 2.77
CA GLN A 36 8.99 -10.32 3.43
C GLN A 36 8.05 -9.14 3.71
N SER A 37 8.30 -8.42 4.82
CA SER A 37 7.59 -7.18 5.11
C SER A 37 8.30 -5.99 4.45
N ALA A 38 7.53 -5.11 3.82
CA ALA A 38 7.99 -3.81 3.33
C ALA A 38 7.46 -2.65 4.20
N SER A 39 7.04 -2.94 5.44
CA SER A 39 6.47 -1.98 6.38
C SER A 39 7.41 -0.84 6.75
N ASP A 40 8.71 -1.07 6.69
CA ASP A 40 9.74 -0.12 7.14
C ASP A 40 10.36 0.67 5.97
N CYS A 41 9.80 0.52 4.75
CA CYS A 41 10.26 1.21 3.55
C CYS A 41 9.49 2.51 3.29
N GLU A 42 10.21 3.52 2.80
CA GLU A 42 9.66 4.83 2.45
C GLU A 42 10.27 5.41 1.18
N PHE A 43 9.52 6.28 0.51
CA PHE A 43 10.05 7.18 -0.51
C PHE A 43 10.41 8.52 0.12
N VAL A 44 11.62 9.00 -0.18
CA VAL A 44 12.10 10.32 0.22
C VAL A 44 12.22 11.19 -1.03
N PHE A 45 11.55 12.33 -1.03
CA PHE A 45 11.63 13.34 -2.08
C PHE A 45 12.49 14.48 -1.59
N CYS A 46 13.49 14.83 -2.39
CA CYS A 46 14.37 15.95 -2.12
C CYS A 46 14.23 17.02 -3.20
N ASP A 47 14.46 18.28 -2.83
CA ASP A 47 14.66 19.35 -3.79
C ASP A 47 16.07 19.34 -4.41
N GLN A 48 16.34 20.28 -5.30
CA GLN A 48 17.64 20.41 -5.97
C GLN A 48 18.81 20.76 -5.01
N ALA A 49 18.51 21.26 -3.82
CA ALA A 49 19.50 21.52 -2.77
C ALA A 49 19.72 20.30 -1.86
N GLY A 50 19.01 19.19 -2.11
CA GLY A 50 19.06 17.97 -1.32
C GLY A 50 18.23 18.04 -0.03
N GLN A 51 17.37 19.04 0.12
CA GLN A 51 16.47 19.14 1.27
C GLN A 51 15.27 18.24 1.07
N VAL A 52 14.94 17.44 2.08
CA VAL A 52 13.75 16.58 2.08
C VAL A 52 12.51 17.46 2.09
N VAL A 53 11.70 17.35 1.04
CA VAL A 53 10.45 18.09 0.87
C VAL A 53 9.23 17.23 1.17
N LEU A 54 9.34 15.90 1.02
CA LEU A 54 8.26 14.97 1.29
C LEU A 54 8.82 13.58 1.63
N GLN A 55 8.14 12.87 2.53
CA GLN A 55 8.36 11.44 2.77
C GLN A 55 7.02 10.70 2.66
N VAL A 56 7.04 9.54 2.00
CA VAL A 56 5.85 8.71 1.78
C VAL A 56 6.15 7.27 2.20
N PRO A 57 5.60 6.81 3.33
CA PRO A 57 5.72 5.41 3.74
C PRO A 57 5.04 4.49 2.75
N PHE A 58 5.64 3.33 2.47
CA PHE A 58 5.07 2.35 1.53
C PHE A 58 3.69 1.87 1.97
N ALA A 59 3.46 1.73 3.28
CA ALA A 59 2.17 1.37 3.85
C ALA A 59 1.02 2.31 3.43
N SER A 60 1.30 3.60 3.22
CA SER A 60 0.29 4.58 2.80
C SER A 60 -0.22 4.37 1.37
N THR A 61 0.47 3.56 0.56
CA THR A 61 0.15 3.32 -0.86
C THR A 61 -0.83 2.17 -1.06
N LEU A 62 -1.07 1.37 -0.02
CA LEU A 62 -1.99 0.24 0.01
C LEU A 62 -3.46 0.67 0.13
N SER A 63 -3.73 1.93 0.47
CA SER A 63 -5.10 2.44 0.56
C SER A 63 -5.71 2.66 -0.83
N ALA A 64 -6.36 1.63 -1.37
CA ALA A 64 -7.39 1.77 -2.39
C ALA A 64 -8.52 0.73 -2.32
N SER A 65 -8.51 -0.21 -1.38
CA SER A 65 -9.63 -1.15 -1.22
C SER A 65 -9.61 -1.75 0.18
N GLU A 66 -10.27 -1.09 1.13
CA GLU A 66 -10.92 -1.75 2.27
C GLU A 66 -11.77 -0.76 3.08
N ASP A 67 -12.76 -0.15 2.39
CA ASP A 67 -14.09 -0.08 2.98
C ASP A 67 -14.80 -1.39 2.59
N HIS A 68 -14.31 -2.51 3.14
CA HIS A 68 -15.06 -3.75 3.18
C HIS A 68 -15.64 -3.81 4.60
N PRO A 69 -16.86 -3.29 4.84
CA PRO A 69 -17.52 -3.56 6.09
C PRO A 69 -17.56 -5.07 6.26
N MET A 70 -16.96 -5.53 7.35
CA MET A 70 -17.01 -6.89 7.87
C MET A 70 -18.20 -7.66 7.30
N ARG A 71 -17.91 -8.65 6.45
CA ARG A 71 -18.81 -9.77 6.24
C ARG A 71 -19.08 -10.38 7.61
N SER A 72 -20.20 -10.00 8.21
CA SER A 72 -20.71 -10.61 9.43
C SER A 72 -20.77 -12.12 9.20
N PRO A 73 -20.16 -12.96 10.05
CA PRO A 73 -20.30 -14.39 9.90
C PRO A 73 -21.78 -14.73 10.09
N ALA A 74 -22.33 -15.43 9.10
CA ALA A 74 -23.64 -16.05 9.16
C ALA A 74 -23.81 -16.73 10.53
N SER A 75 -24.81 -16.30 11.30
CA SER A 75 -25.23 -17.06 12.47
C SER A 75 -25.78 -18.41 12.00
N PRO A 76 -25.32 -19.53 12.55
CA PRO A 76 -25.80 -20.84 12.16
C PRO A 76 -27.18 -21.12 12.77
N LEU A 77 -28.02 -21.74 11.96
CA LEU A 77 -28.92 -22.84 12.31
C LEU A 77 -29.77 -22.69 13.60
N SER A 78 -31.03 -22.28 13.44
CA SER A 78 -32.11 -22.83 14.28
C SER A 78 -32.89 -23.84 13.44
N SER A 79 -32.47 -25.09 13.57
CA SER A 79 -33.29 -26.27 13.29
C SER A 79 -34.26 -26.48 14.47
N SER A 80 -35.40 -27.13 14.20
CA SER A 80 -36.49 -27.52 15.11
C SER A 80 -37.59 -26.45 15.19
N GLY A 81 -38.82 -26.63 14.73
CA GLY A 81 -39.57 -27.81 14.30
C GLY A 81 -41.02 -27.60 14.72
N ASP A 82 -41.99 -27.77 13.82
CA ASP A 82 -43.40 -28.14 14.11
C ASP A 82 -44.14 -28.24 12.77
N ARG A 83 -44.30 -29.43 12.18
CA ARG A 83 -45.45 -30.34 12.32
C ARG A 83 -46.83 -29.65 12.26
N SER A 84 -47.46 -29.83 11.10
CA SER A 84 -48.86 -30.18 10.87
C SER A 84 -49.88 -29.94 11.98
N ALA A 85 -50.91 -29.14 11.66
CA ALA A 85 -52.32 -29.54 11.77
C ALA A 85 -53.15 -28.74 10.75
#